data_AF-A0A101HXQ4-F1
#
_entry.id   AF-A0A101HXQ4-F1
#
_cell.length_a   1.000
_cell.length_b   1.000
_cell.length_c   1.000
_cell.angle_alpha   90.00
_cell.angle_beta   90.00
_cell.angle_gamma   90.00
#
_symmetry.space_group_name_H-M   'P 1'
#
loop_
_entity.id
_entity.type
_entity.pdbx_description
1 polymer ?
#
loop_
_entity_poly.entity_id
_entity_poly.type
_entity_poly.pdbx_seq_one_letter_code
_entity_poly.pdbx_strand_id
1 'polypeptide(L)'
;MKRTWGYLLGIGSGFFFLLLLSGAFSGALMGVLPWLEGYMRWIGAAYILWLAWGIASSEGQGGVSAESPVRGFAKGFVLQFVNPKAILYAVTLYTAFLGPILARPLPVVFSAALLAAIGFSSILAWAVFGLGIDRFLQNPLH
;
A
#
# COMPACT_ATOMS: atom_id res chain seq x y z
N MET A 1 12.70 13.84 8.71
CA MET A 1 11.25 14.05 8.52
C MET A 1 10.91 15.11 7.48
N LYS A 2 11.31 16.39 7.59
CA LYS A 2 10.95 17.44 6.61
C LYS A 2 11.32 17.11 5.14
N ARG A 3 12.43 16.40 4.92
CA ARG A 3 12.90 15.95 3.59
C ARG A 3 12.14 14.75 3.01
N THR A 4 11.55 13.90 3.85
CA THR A 4 10.87 12.65 3.45
C THR A 4 9.35 12.78 3.40
N TRP A 5 8.79 13.86 3.95
CA TRP A 5 7.34 14.06 4.07
C TRP A 5 6.61 14.05 2.73
N GLY A 6 7.15 14.73 1.71
CA GLY A 6 6.57 14.75 0.37
C GLY A 6 6.44 13.34 -0.22
N TYR A 7 7.48 12.52 -0.07
CA TYR A 7 7.49 11.13 -0.51
C TYR A 7 6.47 10.25 0.20
N LEU A 8 6.34 10.39 1.52
CA LEU A 8 5.36 9.66 2.32
C LEU A 8 3.92 10.02 1.91
N LEU A 9 3.64 11.32 1.73
CA LEU A 9 2.34 11.77 1.21
C LEU A 9 2.06 11.23 -0.19
N GLY A 10 3.09 11.21 -1.05
CA GLY A 10 3.01 10.60 -2.38
C GLY A 10 2.59 9.14 -2.32
N ILE A 11 3.21 8.36 -1.44
CA ILE A 11 2.85 6.95 -1.20
C ILE A 11 1.38 6.85 -0.73
N GLY A 12 0.97 7.60 0.28
CA GLY A 12 -0.39 7.54 0.81
C GLY A 12 -1.44 7.89 -0.24
N SER A 13 -1.24 8.99 -0.97
CA SER A 13 -2.14 9.40 -2.06
C SER A 13 -2.13 8.41 -3.22
N GLY A 14 -0.96 7.94 -3.64
CA GLY A 14 -0.84 6.95 -4.71
C GLY A 14 -1.56 5.65 -4.38
N PHE A 15 -1.44 5.20 -3.13
CA PHE A 15 -2.08 3.97 -2.66
C PHE A 15 -3.61 4.12 -2.57
N PHE A 16 -4.11 5.28 -2.15
CA PHE A 16 -5.53 5.60 -2.19
C PHE A 16 -6.10 5.53 -3.62
N PHE A 17 -5.44 6.18 -4.59
CA PHE A 17 -5.90 6.14 -5.99
C PHE A 17 -5.77 4.74 -6.60
N LEU A 18 -4.72 4.00 -6.25
CA LEU A 18 -4.55 2.62 -6.65
C LEU A 18 -5.71 1.75 -6.12
N LEU A 19 -6.12 1.92 -4.86
CA LEU A 19 -7.29 1.22 -4.29
C LEU A 19 -8.58 1.57 -5.04
N LEU A 20 -8.82 2.84 -5.34
CA LEU A 20 -9.99 3.25 -6.12
C LEU A 20 -10.02 2.60 -7.51
N LEU A 21 -8.88 2.62 -8.21
CA LEU A 21 -8.77 2.03 -9.55
C LEU A 21 -8.93 0.51 -9.51
N SER A 22 -8.33 -0.15 -8.53
CA SER A 22 -8.50 -1.59 -8.32
C SER A 22 -9.93 -1.95 -7.95
N GLY A 23 -10.63 -1.13 -7.15
CA GLY A 23 -12.05 -1.33 -6.85
C GLY A 23 -12.91 -1.24 -8.10
N ALA A 24 -12.74 -0.18 -8.90
CA ALA A 24 -13.46 -0.03 -10.16
C ALA A 24 -13.18 -1.19 -11.14
N PHE A 25 -11.90 -1.56 -11.30
CA PHE A 25 -11.49 -2.69 -12.14
C PHE A 25 -12.08 -4.02 -11.66
N SER A 26 -12.02 -4.28 -10.35
CA SER A 26 -12.55 -5.53 -9.76
C SER A 26 -14.07 -5.60 -9.89
N GLY A 27 -14.77 -4.48 -9.75
CA GLY A 27 -16.21 -4.40 -9.97
C GLY A 27 -16.59 -4.75 -11.41
N ALA A 28 -15.86 -4.23 -12.39
CA ALA A 28 -16.04 -4.60 -13.79
C ALA A 28 -15.73 -6.09 -14.03
N LEU A 29 -14.64 -6.59 -13.46
CA LEU A 29 -14.21 -7.99 -13.61
C LEU A 29 -15.23 -8.98 -13.04
N MET A 30 -15.78 -8.70 -11.85
CA MET A 30 -16.80 -9.53 -11.21
C MET A 30 -18.14 -9.48 -11.95
N GLY A 31 -18.48 -8.36 -12.58
CA GLY A 31 -19.67 -8.25 -13.43
C GLY A 31 -19.60 -9.14 -14.68
N VAL A 32 -18.40 -9.41 -15.20
CA VAL A 32 -18.19 -10.25 -16.39
C VAL A 32 -17.94 -11.72 -16.04
N LEU A 33 -17.21 -12.00 -14.94
CA LEU A 33 -16.74 -13.33 -14.56
C LEU A 33 -17.13 -13.65 -13.09
N PRO A 34 -18.42 -13.86 -12.77
CA PRO A 34 -18.88 -14.04 -11.39
C PRO A 34 -18.31 -15.30 -10.70
N TRP A 35 -17.96 -16.35 -11.44
CA TRP A 35 -17.30 -17.54 -10.88
C TRP A 35 -15.87 -17.28 -10.38
N LEU A 36 -15.27 -16.16 -10.78
CA LEU A 36 -13.90 -15.81 -10.41
C LEU A 36 -13.77 -15.45 -8.93
N GLU A 37 -14.85 -15.00 -8.27
CA GLU A 37 -14.88 -14.65 -6.84
C GLU A 37 -14.39 -15.80 -5.95
N GLY A 38 -14.88 -17.02 -6.21
CA GLY A 38 -14.50 -18.21 -5.44
C GLY A 38 -13.01 -18.56 -5.55
N TYR A 39 -12.44 -18.48 -6.76
CA TYR A 39 -11.03 -18.75 -7.01
C TYR A 39 -10.13 -17.63 -6.48
N MET A 40 -10.52 -16.37 -6.70
CA MET A 40 -9.79 -15.19 -6.22
C MET A 40 -9.68 -15.13 -4.71
N ARG A 41 -10.66 -15.69 -3.98
CA ARG A 41 -10.58 -15.78 -2.52
C ARG A 41 -9.40 -16.63 -2.06
N TRP A 42 -9.20 -17.79 -2.66
CA TRP A 42 -8.08 -18.68 -2.33
C TRP A 42 -6.74 -18.17 -2.85
N ILE A 43 -6.71 -17.67 -4.09
CA ILE A 43 -5.50 -17.05 -4.68
C ILE A 43 -5.07 -15.84 -3.84
N GLY A 44 -6.04 -15.02 -3.44
CA GLY A 44 -5.84 -13.84 -2.62
C GLY A 44 -5.30 -14.16 -1.24
N ALA A 45 -5.86 -15.18 -0.57
CA ALA A 45 -5.36 -15.65 0.72
C ALA A 45 -3.92 -16.17 0.61
N ALA A 46 -3.62 -16.99 -0.40
CA ALA A 46 -2.27 -17.46 -0.67
C ALA A 46 -1.28 -16.31 -0.94
N TYR A 47 -1.73 -15.29 -1.67
CA TYR A 47 -0.93 -14.11 -1.97
C TYR A 47 -0.62 -13.26 -0.72
N ILE A 48 -1.61 -13.03 0.15
CA ILE A 48 -1.38 -12.32 1.42
C ILE A 48 -0.38 -13.09 2.30
N LEU A 49 -0.46 -14.43 2.33
CA LEU A 49 0.51 -15.27 3.04
C LEU A 49 1.91 -15.15 2.45
N TRP A 50 2.03 -15.17 1.12
CA TRP A 50 3.31 -14.94 0.44
C TRP A 50 3.89 -13.56 0.73
N LEU A 51 3.05 -12.51 0.78
CA LEU A 51 3.48 -11.17 1.18
C LEU A 51 3.94 -11.10 2.62
N ALA A 52 3.23 -11.75 3.55
CA ALA A 52 3.61 -11.82 4.95
C ALA A 52 5.00 -12.46 5.08
N TRP A 53 5.24 -13.54 4.33
CA TRP A 53 6.56 -14.17 4.23
C TRP A 53 7.62 -13.22 3.68
N GLY A 54 7.34 -12.55 2.55
CA GLY A 54 8.28 -11.60 1.95
C GLY A 54 8.62 -10.40 2.85
N ILE A 55 7.69 -9.93 3.69
CA ILE A 55 7.96 -8.91 4.71
C ILE A 55 8.86 -9.48 5.81
N ALA A 56 8.59 -10.71 6.26
CA ALA A 56 9.40 -11.37 7.27
C ALA A 56 10.84 -11.67 6.79
N SER A 57 11.04 -11.83 5.47
CA SER A 57 12.35 -12.17 4.87
C SER A 57 13.10 -10.98 4.25
N SER A 58 12.55 -9.77 4.23
CA SER A 58 13.22 -8.64 3.57
C SER A 58 14.23 -7.95 4.49
N GLU A 59 15.50 -7.89 4.07
CA GLU A 59 16.51 -6.99 4.63
C GLU A 59 16.33 -5.58 4.06
N GLY A 60 16.41 -4.57 4.92
CA GLY A 60 16.08 -3.18 4.59
C GLY A 60 17.02 -2.58 3.54
N GLN A 61 16.48 -2.14 2.40
CA GLN A 61 17.22 -1.32 1.45
C GLN A 61 17.22 0.13 1.92
N GLY A 62 18.42 0.63 2.23
CA GLY A 62 18.66 1.94 2.81
C GLY A 62 18.61 3.11 1.83
N GLY A 63 18.28 4.28 2.38
CA GLY A 63 18.67 5.59 1.85
C GLY A 63 17.80 6.19 0.75
N VAL A 64 16.74 6.92 1.14
CA VAL A 64 16.11 7.88 0.22
C VAL A 64 17.00 9.12 0.14
N SER A 65 17.62 9.37 -1.02
CA SER A 65 18.41 10.58 -1.28
C SER A 65 17.54 11.83 -1.05
N ALA A 66 18.13 12.88 -0.47
CA ALA A 66 17.42 14.11 -0.13
C ALA A 66 16.92 14.85 -1.39
N GLU A 67 15.65 14.67 -1.73
CA GLU A 67 15.00 15.37 -2.84
C GLU A 67 14.04 16.46 -2.36
N SER A 68 13.70 17.38 -3.28
CA SER A 68 12.63 18.36 -3.05
C SER A 68 11.31 17.66 -2.71
N PRO A 69 10.50 18.18 -1.75
CA PRO A 69 9.23 17.60 -1.37
C PRO A 69 8.29 17.29 -2.55
N VAL A 70 8.28 18.15 -3.58
CA VAL A 70 7.44 17.97 -4.78
C VAL A 70 7.89 16.77 -5.60
N ARG A 71 9.21 16.62 -5.82
CA ARG A 71 9.77 15.46 -6.53
C ARG A 71 9.60 14.18 -5.72
N GLY A 72 9.78 14.26 -4.40
CA GLY A 72 9.50 13.17 -3.48
C GLY A 72 8.06 12.69 -3.59
N PHE A 73 7.08 13.62 -3.59
CA PHE A 73 5.66 13.28 -3.76
C PHE A 73 5.40 12.54 -5.08
N ALA A 74 5.85 13.09 -6.20
CA ALA A 74 5.65 12.45 -7.51
C ALA A 74 6.25 11.04 -7.54
N LYS A 75 7.46 10.86 -7.00
CA LYS A 75 8.09 9.53 -6.89
C LYS A 75 7.28 8.56 -6.04
N GLY A 76 6.85 8.99 -4.84
CA GLY A 76 6.06 8.14 -3.94
C GLY A 76 4.71 7.75 -4.53
N PHE A 77 4.09 8.66 -5.26
CA PHE A 77 2.82 8.43 -5.96
C PHE A 77 2.98 7.42 -7.08
N VAL A 78 3.91 7.65 -8.01
CA VAL A 78 4.16 6.75 -9.15
C VAL A 78 4.61 5.37 -8.68
N LEU A 79 5.40 5.30 -7.59
CA LEU A 79 5.87 4.04 -7.02
C LEU A 79 4.71 3.07 -6.75
N GLN A 80 3.55 3.56 -6.28
CA GLN A 80 2.42 2.69 -5.99
C GLN A 80 1.91 1.99 -7.25
N PHE A 81 1.88 2.68 -8.39
CA PHE A 81 1.40 2.15 -9.66
C PHE A 81 2.39 1.24 -10.39
N VAL A 82 3.67 1.29 -10.03
CA VAL A 82 4.67 0.33 -10.53
C VAL A 82 4.96 -0.78 -9.55
N ASN A 83 4.40 -0.72 -8.34
CA ASN A 83 4.61 -1.71 -7.28
C ASN A 83 3.64 -2.89 -7.48
N PRO A 84 4.08 -4.03 -8.05
CA PRO A 84 3.21 -5.18 -8.27
C PRO A 84 2.61 -5.69 -6.95
N LYS A 85 3.33 -5.50 -5.84
CA LYS A 85 2.84 -5.91 -4.53
C LYS A 85 1.60 -5.14 -4.09
N ALA A 86 1.58 -3.83 -4.31
CA ALA A 86 0.45 -2.97 -3.98
C ALA A 86 -0.76 -3.24 -4.90
N ILE A 87 -0.50 -3.40 -6.21
CA ILE A 87 -1.55 -3.69 -7.21
C ILE A 87 -2.23 -5.02 -6.89
N LEU A 88 -1.45 -6.08 -6.73
CA LEU A 88 -1.98 -7.41 -6.43
C LEU A 88 -2.73 -7.43 -5.09
N TYR A 89 -2.23 -6.70 -4.09
CA TYR A 89 -2.94 -6.52 -2.82
C TYR A 89 -4.32 -5.88 -3.02
N ALA A 90 -4.38 -4.76 -3.74
CA ALA A 90 -5.63 -4.01 -3.91
C ALA A 90 -6.66 -4.78 -4.73
N VAL A 91 -6.24 -5.42 -5.82
CA VAL A 91 -7.13 -6.29 -6.62
C VAL A 91 -7.63 -7.45 -5.75
N THR A 92 -6.71 -8.16 -5.09
CA THR A 92 -7.06 -9.26 -4.18
C THR A 92 -8.06 -8.83 -3.12
N LEU A 93 -7.81 -7.71 -2.45
CA LEU A 93 -8.67 -7.19 -1.41
C LEU A 93 -10.11 -7.01 -1.91
N TYR A 94 -10.27 -6.35 -3.06
CA TYR A 94 -11.58 -6.11 -3.64
C TYR A 94 -12.24 -7.37 -4.18
N THR A 95 -11.48 -8.28 -4.80
CA THR A 95 -12.06 -9.50 -5.36
C THR A 95 -12.34 -10.59 -4.33
N ALA A 96 -11.55 -10.67 -3.25
CA ALA A 96 -11.63 -11.77 -2.29
C ALA A 96 -12.41 -11.42 -1.01
N PHE A 97 -12.37 -10.14 -0.60
CA PHE A 97 -12.87 -9.74 0.73
C PHE A 97 -13.91 -8.62 0.66
N LEU A 98 -13.78 -7.70 -0.30
CA LEU A 98 -14.66 -6.53 -0.44
C LEU A 98 -15.59 -6.62 -1.66
N GLY A 99 -15.77 -7.80 -2.24
CA GLY A 99 -16.65 -8.03 -3.40
C GLY A 99 -18.06 -7.44 -3.23
N PRO A 100 -18.76 -7.69 -2.10
CA PRO A 100 -20.13 -7.19 -1.88
C PRO A 100 -20.27 -5.67 -1.89
N ILE A 101 -19.20 -4.92 -1.60
CA ILE A 101 -19.26 -3.46 -1.54
C ILE A 101 -19.00 -2.79 -2.89
N LEU A 102 -18.52 -3.54 -3.90
CA LEU A 102 -18.16 -3.02 -5.23
C LEU A 102 -19.35 -2.46 -6.01
N ALA A 103 -20.57 -2.91 -5.70
CA ALA A 103 -21.79 -2.41 -6.33
C ALA A 103 -22.13 -0.95 -5.96
N ARG A 104 -21.47 -0.37 -4.95
CA ARG A 104 -21.77 0.98 -4.45
C ARG A 104 -20.50 1.82 -4.36
N PRO A 105 -20.45 3.02 -4.97
CA PRO A 105 -19.23 3.83 -5.01
C PRO A 105 -18.82 4.37 -3.63
N LEU A 106 -19.79 4.73 -2.77
CA LEU A 106 -19.52 5.30 -1.45
C LEU A 106 -18.74 4.34 -0.52
N PRO A 107 -19.17 3.09 -0.30
CA PRO A 107 -18.38 2.09 0.43
C PRO A 107 -16.99 1.84 -0.14
N VAL A 108 -16.83 1.86 -1.47
CA VAL A 108 -15.52 1.69 -2.12
C VAL A 108 -14.59 2.85 -1.77
N VAL A 109 -15.07 4.10 -1.93
CA VAL A 109 -14.28 5.30 -1.57
C VAL A 109 -13.92 5.31 -0.09
N PHE A 110 -14.88 4.99 0.78
CA PHE A 110 -14.64 4.94 2.23
C PHE A 110 -13.61 3.87 2.61
N SER A 111 -13.74 2.66 2.07
CA SER A 111 -12.77 1.57 2.30
C SER A 111 -11.37 1.95 1.81
N ALA A 112 -11.26 2.56 0.61
CA ALA A 112 -10.00 3.03 0.07
C ALA A 112 -9.35 4.09 0.98
N ALA A 113 -10.14 5.07 1.44
CA ALA A 113 -9.65 6.13 2.33
C ALA A 113 -9.18 5.56 3.68
N LEU A 114 -9.98 4.67 4.28
CA LEU A 114 -9.65 4.04 5.56
C LEU A 114 -8.37 3.20 5.47
N LEU A 115 -8.25 2.36 4.45
CA LEU A 115 -7.09 1.49 4.25
C LEU A 115 -5.83 2.30 3.89
N ALA A 116 -5.96 3.35 3.09
CA ALA A 116 -4.86 4.26 2.82
C ALA A 116 -4.41 4.98 4.10
N ALA A 117 -5.34 5.41 4.96
CA ALA A 117 -5.01 6.02 6.24
C ALA A 117 -4.30 5.04 7.19
N ILE A 118 -4.78 3.79 7.28
CA ILE A 118 -4.13 2.73 8.07
C ILE A 118 -2.72 2.45 7.55
N GLY A 119 -2.56 2.23 6.24
CA GLY A 119 -1.27 1.98 5.60
C GLY A 119 -0.30 3.14 5.80
N PHE A 120 -0.77 4.38 5.63
CA PHE A 120 0.02 5.58 5.86
C PHE A 120 0.46 5.71 7.33
N SER A 121 -0.43 5.44 8.28
CA SER A 121 -0.13 5.46 9.72
C SER A 121 0.91 4.41 10.09
N SER A 122 0.82 3.22 9.50
CA SER A 122 1.81 2.15 9.67
C SER A 122 3.20 2.55 9.14
N ILE A 123 3.27 3.12 7.94
CA ILE A 123 4.53 3.61 7.36
C ILE A 123 5.11 4.75 8.20
N LEU A 124 4.28 5.65 8.74
CA LEU A 124 4.73 6.70 9.63
C LEU A 124 5.30 6.14 10.93
N ALA A 125 4.61 5.21 11.58
CA ALA A 125 5.09 4.55 12.79
C ALA A 125 6.45 3.87 12.54
N TRP A 126 6.57 3.16 11.41
CA TRP A 126 7.83 2.54 11.00
C TRP A 126 8.95 3.56 10.77
N ALA A 127 8.66 4.65 10.06
CA ALA A 127 9.64 5.71 9.81
C ALA A 127 10.12 6.39 11.09
N VAL A 128 9.22 6.62 12.05
CA VAL A 128 9.56 7.19 13.37
C VAL A 128 10.43 6.22 14.16
N PHE A 129 10.07 4.93 14.17
CA PHE A 129 10.84 3.90 14.87
C PHE A 129 12.25 3.73 14.28
N GLY A 130 12.36 3.71 12.94
CA GLY A 130 13.65 3.64 12.24
C GLY A 130 14.56 4.84 12.56
N LEU A 131 14.01 6.04 12.70
CA LEU A 131 14.77 7.21 13.17
C LEU A 131 15.25 7.06 14.62
N GLY A 132 14.50 6.34 15.46
CA GLY A 132 14.90 6.03 16.83
C GLY A 132 16.10 5.09 16.88
N ILE A 133 16.07 4.00 16.09
CA ILE A 133 17.20 3.05 15.99
C ILE A 133 18.44 3.72 15.38
N ASP A 134 18.29 4.48 14.31
CA ASP A 134 19.41 5.19 13.66
C ASP A 134 20.10 6.15 14.64
N ARG A 135 19.34 6.89 15.45
CA ARG A 135 19.89 7.75 16.52
C ARG A 135 20.57 6.97 17.63
N PHE A 136 20.05 5.81 17.99
CA PHE A 136 20.66 4.94 19.00
C PHE A 136 22.01 4.39 18.53
N LEU A 137 22.09 3.95 17.27
CA LEU A 137 23.31 3.42 16.67
C LEU A 137 24.37 4.49 16.35
N GLN A 138 23.95 5.72 16.06
CA GLN A 138 24.87 6.85 15.79
C GLN A 138 25.39 7.56 17.05
N ASN A 139 24.97 7.16 18.24
CA ASN A 139 25.47 7.71 19.51
C ASN A 139 26.74 6.94 19.96
N PRO A 140 27.95 7.54 19.91
CA PRO A 140 29.21 6.82 20.12
C PRO A 140 29.61 6.66 21.61
N LEU A 141 28.63 6.63 22.53
CA LEU A 141 28.90 6.43 23.97
C LEU A 141 28.62 4.99 24.44
N HIS A 142 28.55 4.04 23.51
CA HIS A 142 28.80 2.61 23.71
C HIS A 142 29.75 2.10 22.63
#